data_AF-A0A1G8BI78-F1
#
_entry.id   AF-A0A1G8BI78-F1
#
_cell.length_a   1.000
_cell.length_b   1.000
_cell.length_c   1.000
_cell.angle_alpha   90.00
_cell.angle_beta   90.00
_cell.angle_gamma   90.00
#
_symmetry.space_group_name_H-M   'P 1'
#
loop_
_entity.id
_entity.type
_entity.pdbx_description
1 polymer ?
#
loop_
_entity_poly.entity_id
_entity_poly.type
_entity_poly.pdbx_seq_one_letter_code
_entity_poly.pdbx_strand_id
1 'polypeptide(L)'
;MKRALLLLLVLIMVPLFGNGQTIEDIDFVSPFHNGLAAIKKNGQWAFIDTKGAIAIDYRSDLVLTTIDNVSYPMFSDDRCIIETSKAGISYFGYIDTTGTTVIDPQFLNAANFNNGKALALELIKKTVAKNEALDKNIVYYKYYEVVIDLDGTVEYYLNPAGVNVVVDKEFLRQPPTIAAKRLSDHLYAVKNKNNKWSLIKLK
;
A
#
# COMPACT_ATOMS: atom_id res chain seq x y z
N MET A 1 -24.30 5.38 -58.97
CA MET A 1 -22.82 5.23 -58.83
C MET A 1 -22.10 6.52 -58.43
N LYS A 2 -22.35 7.68 -59.09
CA LYS A 2 -21.62 8.93 -58.81
C LYS A 2 -21.75 9.49 -57.37
N ARG A 3 -22.93 9.37 -56.74
CA ARG A 3 -23.14 9.81 -55.33
C ARG A 3 -22.44 8.92 -54.29
N ALA A 4 -22.31 7.62 -54.57
CA ALA A 4 -21.60 6.68 -53.71
C ALA A 4 -20.08 6.90 -53.79
N LEU A 5 -19.56 7.24 -54.98
CA LEU A 5 -18.15 7.59 -55.17
C LEU A 5 -17.78 8.88 -54.40
N LEU A 6 -18.68 9.86 -54.37
CA LEU A 6 -18.48 11.12 -53.65
C LEU A 6 -18.44 10.91 -52.12
N LEU A 7 -19.31 10.05 -51.58
CA LEU A 7 -19.32 9.69 -50.15
C LEU A 7 -18.04 8.95 -49.72
N LEU A 8 -17.52 8.07 -50.59
CA LEU A 8 -16.27 7.34 -50.32
C LEU A 8 -15.06 8.30 -50.27
N LEU A 9 -15.05 9.30 -51.15
CA LEU A 9 -14.00 10.32 -51.21
C LEU A 9 -13.98 11.24 -49.98
N VAL A 10 -15.16 11.56 -49.43
CA VAL A 10 -15.29 12.34 -48.18
C VAL A 10 -14.79 11.52 -46.98
N LEU A 11 -15.02 10.21 -46.95
CA LEU A 11 -14.55 9.32 -45.88
C LEU A 11 -13.00 9.17 -45.86
N ILE A 12 -12.36 9.21 -47.03
CA ILE A 12 -10.89 9.18 -47.18
C ILE A 12 -10.26 10.54 -46.82
N MET A 13 -11.01 11.64 -46.95
CA MET A 13 -10.57 12.99 -46.64
C MET A 13 -10.72 13.38 -45.17
N VAL A 14 -11.43 12.60 -44.34
CA VAL A 14 -11.36 12.79 -42.88
C VAL A 14 -9.98 12.33 -42.45
N PRO A 15 -9.05 13.24 -42.09
CA PRO A 15 -7.77 12.81 -41.61
C PRO A 15 -8.05 12.03 -40.33
N LEU A 16 -7.56 10.81 -40.24
CA LEU A 16 -7.39 10.10 -38.99
C LEU A 16 -6.34 10.90 -38.20
N PHE A 17 -6.76 12.03 -37.62
CA PHE A 17 -5.95 12.77 -36.67
C PHE A 17 -5.79 11.85 -35.46
N GLY A 18 -4.66 11.15 -35.41
CA GLY A 18 -4.21 10.52 -34.19
C GLY A 18 -3.99 11.62 -33.17
N ASN A 19 -4.93 11.78 -32.24
CA ASN A 19 -4.72 12.68 -31.10
C ASN A 19 -3.62 12.06 -30.23
N GLY A 20 -2.40 12.56 -30.35
CA GLY A 20 -1.35 12.27 -29.39
C GLY A 20 -1.72 12.92 -28.06
N GLN A 21 -1.77 12.13 -26.99
CA GLN A 21 -1.89 12.65 -25.63
C GLN A 21 -0.48 12.95 -25.11
N THR A 22 -0.27 14.16 -24.61
CA THR A 22 0.97 14.55 -23.94
C THR A 22 0.64 14.92 -22.50
N ILE A 23 1.41 14.39 -21.55
CA ILE A 23 1.42 14.86 -20.17
C ILE A 23 2.74 15.58 -19.95
N GLU A 24 2.67 16.89 -19.75
CA GLU A 24 3.84 17.76 -19.59
C GLU A 24 4.19 17.95 -18.11
N ASP A 25 5.44 18.35 -17.86
CA ASP A 25 5.99 18.69 -16.54
C ASP A 25 5.87 17.56 -15.49
N ILE A 26 6.31 16.36 -15.84
CA ILE A 26 6.40 15.22 -14.93
C ILE A 26 7.81 15.16 -14.32
N ASP A 27 7.90 15.11 -13.00
CA ASP A 27 9.15 15.03 -12.24
C ASP A 27 9.78 13.63 -12.28
N PHE A 28 8.95 12.59 -12.34
CA PHE A 28 9.38 11.19 -12.30
C PHE A 28 8.35 10.25 -12.94
N VAL A 29 8.82 9.18 -13.59
CA VAL A 29 8.00 8.08 -14.13
C VAL A 29 8.58 6.75 -13.66
N SER A 30 7.76 5.89 -13.07
CA SER A 30 8.16 4.54 -12.67
C SER A 30 8.00 3.52 -13.80
N PRO A 31 8.64 2.34 -13.71
CA PRO A 31 8.24 1.17 -14.48
C PRO A 31 6.77 0.78 -14.22
N PHE A 32 6.20 0.01 -15.15
CA PHE A 32 4.86 -0.54 -14.99
C PHE A 32 4.86 -1.72 -14.00
N HIS A 33 3.90 -1.69 -13.07
CA HIS A 33 3.56 -2.78 -12.17
C HIS A 33 2.04 -3.00 -12.20
N ASN A 34 1.60 -4.24 -12.39
CA ASN A 34 0.17 -4.58 -12.51
C ASN A 34 -0.58 -3.73 -13.55
N GLY A 35 0.08 -3.38 -14.66
CA GLY A 35 -0.50 -2.57 -15.73
C GLY A 35 -0.56 -1.06 -15.45
N LEU A 36 -0.04 -0.59 -14.32
CA LEU A 36 0.00 0.83 -13.95
C LEU A 36 1.44 1.32 -13.72
N ALA A 37 1.74 2.56 -14.12
CA ALA A 37 3.00 3.24 -13.82
C ALA A 37 2.73 4.49 -12.99
N ALA A 38 3.52 4.72 -11.95
CA ALA A 38 3.43 5.91 -11.12
C ALA A 38 4.11 7.09 -11.82
N ILE A 39 3.45 8.24 -11.87
CA ILE A 39 4.02 9.51 -12.31
C ILE A 39 4.00 10.51 -11.17
N LYS A 40 5.05 11.30 -11.04
CA LYS A 40 5.17 12.35 -10.03
C LYS A 40 5.06 13.72 -10.67
N LYS A 41 4.22 14.58 -10.12
CA LYS A 41 4.14 15.99 -10.51
C LYS A 41 3.88 16.84 -9.28
N ASN A 42 4.64 17.91 -9.10
CA ASN A 42 4.45 18.88 -8.01
C ASN A 42 4.41 18.22 -6.61
N GLY A 43 5.22 17.18 -6.41
CA GLY A 43 5.28 16.46 -5.13
C GLY A 43 4.16 15.44 -4.88
N GLN A 44 3.20 15.30 -5.80
CA GLN A 44 2.11 14.31 -5.73
C GLN A 44 2.31 13.20 -6.75
N TRP A 45 1.66 12.06 -6.51
CA TRP A 45 1.77 10.87 -7.36
C TRP A 45 0.42 10.50 -7.95
N ALA A 46 0.38 10.21 -9.25
CA ALA A 46 -0.75 9.62 -9.95
C ALA A 46 -0.32 8.29 -10.58
N PHE A 47 -1.27 7.47 -11.04
CA PHE A 47 -0.97 6.29 -11.83
C PHE A 47 -1.54 6.41 -13.23
N ILE A 48 -0.74 6.06 -14.23
CA ILE A 48 -1.16 5.98 -15.63
C ILE A 48 -1.28 4.52 -16.08
N ASP A 49 -2.19 4.28 -17.03
CA ASP A 49 -2.31 3.00 -17.70
C ASP A 49 -1.30 2.85 -18.86
N THR A 50 -1.32 1.70 -19.53
CA THR A 50 -0.44 1.42 -20.68
C THR A 50 -0.73 2.28 -21.92
N LYS A 51 -1.83 3.04 -21.92
CA LYS A 51 -2.21 3.98 -22.99
C LYS A 51 -1.79 5.42 -22.65
N GLY A 52 -1.24 5.65 -21.45
CA GLY A 52 -0.85 6.97 -20.96
C GLY A 52 -2.01 7.78 -20.37
N ALA A 53 -3.19 7.18 -20.17
CA ALA A 53 -4.29 7.82 -19.49
C ALA A 53 -4.09 7.75 -17.97
N ILE A 54 -4.41 8.83 -17.25
CA ILE A 54 -4.41 8.83 -15.78
C ILE A 54 -5.53 7.91 -15.30
N ALA A 55 -5.14 6.77 -14.73
CA ALA A 55 -6.04 5.77 -14.18
C ALA A 55 -6.41 6.09 -12.72
N ILE A 56 -5.46 6.62 -11.95
CA ILE A 56 -5.66 7.08 -10.57
C ILE A 56 -5.08 8.49 -10.47
N ASP A 57 -5.91 9.43 -10.03
CA ASP A 57 -5.55 10.84 -9.94
C ASP A 57 -4.50 11.11 -8.85
N TYR A 58 -3.91 12.30 -8.91
CA TYR A 58 -2.84 12.73 -8.02
C TYR A 58 -3.24 12.67 -6.55
N ARG A 59 -2.39 12.02 -5.76
CA ARG A 59 -2.56 11.84 -4.32
C ARG A 59 -1.22 11.84 -3.60
N SER A 60 -1.24 12.17 -2.32
CA SER A 60 -0.05 12.39 -1.49
C SER A 60 0.13 11.36 -0.37
N ASP A 61 -0.81 10.44 -0.23
CA ASP A 61 -0.87 9.43 0.82
C ASP A 61 -0.26 8.08 0.40
N LEU A 62 0.32 7.99 -0.80
CA LEU A 62 0.96 6.77 -1.30
C LEU A 62 2.31 6.53 -0.64
N VAL A 63 2.56 5.29 -0.23
CA VAL A 63 3.83 4.89 0.38
C VAL A 63 4.82 4.44 -0.70
N LEU A 64 6.05 4.93 -0.60
CA LEU A 64 7.10 4.64 -1.57
C LEU A 64 7.76 3.29 -1.28
N THR A 65 7.98 2.51 -2.32
CA THR A 65 8.80 1.30 -2.30
C THR A 65 10.12 1.56 -2.98
N THR A 66 11.22 1.15 -2.36
CA THR A 66 12.56 1.29 -2.94
C THR A 66 12.98 0.02 -3.66
N ILE A 67 13.20 0.11 -4.97
CA ILE A 67 13.74 -0.93 -5.83
C ILE A 67 14.96 -0.36 -6.54
N ASP A 68 16.10 -1.06 -6.49
CA ASP A 68 17.35 -0.65 -7.15
C ASP A 68 17.77 0.81 -6.87
N ASN A 69 17.65 1.24 -5.61
CA ASN A 69 17.93 2.60 -5.12
C ASN A 69 16.96 3.69 -5.64
N VAL A 70 15.83 3.31 -6.23
CA VAL A 70 14.82 4.24 -6.71
C VAL A 70 13.52 4.02 -5.94
N SER A 71 12.94 5.09 -5.40
CA SER A 71 11.73 5.03 -4.56
C SER A 71 10.52 5.60 -5.27
N TYR A 72 9.48 4.79 -5.45
CA TYR A 72 8.21 5.19 -6.06
C TYR A 72 7.07 4.33 -5.49
N PRO A 73 5.81 4.81 -5.49
CA PRO A 73 4.69 3.97 -5.13
C PRO A 73 4.45 2.97 -6.26
N MET A 74 4.08 1.75 -5.92
CA MET A 74 3.84 0.70 -6.90
C MET A 74 2.71 -0.22 -6.46
N PHE A 75 2.07 -0.85 -7.44
CA PHE A 75 1.16 -1.96 -7.20
C PHE A 75 1.94 -3.27 -7.11
N SER A 76 1.50 -4.15 -6.22
CA SER A 76 1.94 -5.54 -6.15
C SER A 76 0.73 -6.38 -5.75
N ASP A 77 0.44 -7.44 -6.50
CA ASP A 77 -0.82 -8.19 -6.40
C ASP A 77 -2.07 -7.30 -6.32
N ASP A 78 -2.15 -6.30 -7.20
CA ASP A 78 -3.28 -5.35 -7.31
C ASP A 78 -3.54 -4.57 -6.02
N ARG A 79 -2.51 -4.38 -5.18
CA ARG A 79 -2.54 -3.56 -3.97
C ARG A 79 -1.41 -2.53 -3.99
N CYS A 80 -1.71 -1.31 -3.59
CA CYS A 80 -0.72 -0.26 -3.32
C CYS A 80 -0.92 0.28 -1.91
N ILE A 81 0.17 0.49 -1.17
CA ILE A 81 0.12 0.91 0.22
C ILE A 81 -0.21 2.41 0.30
N ILE A 82 -1.13 2.75 1.22
CA ILE A 82 -1.44 4.14 1.59
C ILE A 82 -1.18 4.37 3.08
N GLU A 83 -0.88 5.62 3.44
CA GLU A 83 -0.62 6.07 4.81
C GLU A 83 -1.59 7.19 5.21
N THR A 84 -2.13 7.11 6.42
CA THR A 84 -2.93 8.19 7.02
C THR A 84 -2.46 8.44 8.45
N SER A 85 -2.34 9.70 8.83
CA SER A 85 -2.01 10.08 10.22
C SER A 85 -3.27 10.29 11.05
N LYS A 86 -3.37 9.61 12.21
CA LYS A 86 -4.42 9.80 13.22
C LYS A 86 -3.76 10.15 14.55
N ALA A 87 -4.07 11.33 15.08
CA ALA A 87 -3.46 11.88 16.30
C ALA A 87 -1.91 11.90 16.27
N GLY A 88 -1.32 12.10 15.09
CA GLY A 88 0.14 12.10 14.90
C GLY A 88 0.77 10.71 14.80
N ILE A 89 -0.03 9.64 14.75
CA ILE A 89 0.41 8.26 14.51
C ILE A 89 0.05 7.85 13.09
N SER A 90 1.02 7.33 12.35
CA SER A 90 0.82 6.78 11.01
C SER A 90 0.11 5.43 11.06
N TYR A 91 -0.88 5.27 10.18
CA TYR A 91 -1.57 4.02 9.93
C TYR A 91 -1.53 3.70 8.45
N PHE A 92 -1.37 2.41 8.14
CA PHE A 92 -1.17 1.90 6.81
C PHE A 92 -2.36 1.06 6.38
N GLY A 93 -2.77 1.24 5.14
CA GLY A 93 -3.83 0.52 4.46
C GLY A 93 -3.47 0.29 3.00
N TYR A 94 -4.45 -0.11 2.19
CA TYR A 94 -4.22 -0.42 0.78
C TYR A 94 -5.35 0.08 -0.11
N ILE A 95 -4.98 0.51 -1.31
CA ILE A 95 -5.88 0.77 -2.42
C ILE A 95 -5.76 -0.33 -3.48
N ASP A 96 -6.81 -0.53 -4.25
CA ASP A 96 -6.80 -1.34 -5.46
C ASP A 96 -6.36 -0.53 -6.70
N THR A 97 -6.31 -1.19 -7.87
CA THR A 97 -5.91 -0.57 -9.15
C THR A 97 -6.91 0.46 -9.69
N THR A 98 -8.09 0.59 -9.07
CA THR A 98 -9.05 1.68 -9.35
C THR A 98 -8.77 2.93 -8.49
N GLY A 99 -7.88 2.81 -7.51
CA GLY A 99 -7.59 3.85 -6.52
C GLY A 99 -8.50 3.80 -5.29
N THR A 100 -9.40 2.82 -5.21
CA THR A 100 -10.35 2.65 -4.12
C THR A 100 -9.65 2.03 -2.92
N THR A 101 -9.86 2.58 -1.73
CA THR A 101 -9.39 1.98 -0.47
C THR A 101 -10.13 0.66 -0.22
N VAL A 102 -9.40 -0.45 -0.26
CA VAL A 102 -9.92 -1.81 -0.01
C VAL A 102 -9.52 -2.35 1.35
N ILE A 103 -8.44 -1.83 1.92
CA ILE A 103 -8.04 -2.10 3.29
C ILE A 103 -7.83 -0.76 3.98
N ASP A 104 -8.68 -0.44 4.95
CA ASP A 104 -8.60 0.82 5.67
C ASP A 104 -7.25 0.97 6.41
N PRO A 105 -6.71 2.19 6.53
CA PRO A 105 -5.54 2.47 7.34
C PRO A 105 -5.74 2.08 8.82
N GLN A 106 -5.24 0.90 9.17
CA GLN A 106 -5.43 0.26 10.48
C GLN A 106 -4.15 -0.39 11.03
N PHE A 107 -3.15 -0.65 10.19
CA PHE A 107 -1.87 -1.23 10.61
C PHE A 107 -0.87 -0.15 11.01
N LEU A 108 0.01 -0.42 11.97
CA LEU A 108 1.09 0.51 12.34
C LEU A 108 2.25 0.55 11.33
N ASN A 109 2.32 -0.46 10.48
CA ASN A 109 3.20 -0.55 9.31
C ASN A 109 2.70 -1.70 8.42
N ALA A 110 2.99 -1.65 7.12
CA ALA A 110 2.57 -2.66 6.17
C ALA A 110 3.60 -2.80 5.05
N ALA A 111 3.76 -4.02 4.52
CA ALA A 111 4.65 -4.33 3.40
C ALA A 111 3.84 -4.51 2.10
N ASN A 112 4.50 -4.45 0.95
CA ASN A 112 3.84 -4.80 -0.31
C ASN A 112 3.36 -6.26 -0.28
N PHE A 113 2.25 -6.50 -0.97
CA PHE A 113 1.80 -7.85 -1.25
C PHE A 113 2.78 -8.59 -2.15
N ASN A 114 2.86 -9.89 -1.97
CA ASN A 114 3.57 -10.81 -2.86
C ASN A 114 2.80 -12.13 -2.84
N ASN A 115 2.50 -12.74 -3.99
CA ASN A 115 1.69 -13.96 -4.08
C ASN A 115 0.44 -13.95 -3.15
N GLY A 116 -0.30 -12.85 -3.11
CA GLY A 116 -1.55 -12.69 -2.38
C GLY A 116 -1.43 -12.56 -0.85
N LYS A 117 -0.22 -12.36 -0.31
CA LYS A 117 0.02 -12.14 1.13
C LYS A 117 0.91 -10.94 1.38
N ALA A 118 0.70 -10.25 2.49
CA ALA A 118 1.56 -9.18 2.96
C ALA A 118 1.91 -9.35 4.46
N LEU A 119 3.02 -8.74 4.87
CA LEU A 119 3.34 -8.56 6.28
C LEU A 119 2.78 -7.22 6.76
N ALA A 120 2.19 -7.19 7.95
CA ALA A 120 1.70 -5.97 8.57
C ALA A 120 1.89 -5.97 10.09
N LEU A 121 1.76 -4.79 10.70
CA LEU A 121 1.76 -4.62 12.15
C LEU A 121 0.35 -4.33 12.66
N GLU A 122 -0.35 -5.36 13.14
CA GLU A 122 -1.67 -5.22 13.72
C GLU A 122 -1.57 -4.64 15.13
N LEU A 123 -2.30 -3.55 15.40
CA LEU A 123 -2.38 -2.94 16.73
C LEU A 123 -3.61 -3.43 17.49
N ILE A 124 -3.39 -4.07 18.62
CA ILE A 124 -4.46 -4.53 19.51
C ILE A 124 -4.42 -3.74 20.81
N LYS A 125 -5.59 -3.18 21.16
CA LYS A 125 -5.86 -2.56 22.47
C LYS A 125 -6.47 -3.60 23.40
N LYS A 126 -5.85 -3.83 24.56
CA LYS A 126 -6.42 -4.69 25.59
C LYS A 126 -6.79 -3.88 26.83
N THR A 127 -8.05 -4.00 27.26
CA THR A 127 -8.48 -3.54 28.58
C THR A 127 -8.11 -4.58 29.63
N VAL A 128 -7.38 -4.17 30.65
CA VAL A 128 -6.92 -5.07 31.74
C VAL A 128 -7.70 -4.91 33.02
N ALA A 129 -8.24 -3.71 33.26
CA ALA A 129 -8.99 -3.39 34.46
C ALA A 129 -9.79 -2.10 34.23
N LYS A 130 -10.69 -1.79 35.16
CA LYS A 130 -11.35 -0.49 35.27
C LYS A 130 -10.92 0.15 36.58
N ASN A 131 -10.50 1.39 36.52
CA ASN A 131 -10.31 2.22 37.71
C ASN A 131 -11.69 2.79 38.09
N GLU A 132 -12.31 2.22 39.11
CA GLU A 132 -13.65 2.63 39.56
C GLU A 132 -13.68 4.06 40.12
N ALA A 133 -12.60 4.52 40.76
CA ALA A 133 -12.54 5.89 41.31
C ALA A 133 -12.54 6.97 40.22
N LEU A 134 -12.00 6.66 39.03
CA LEU A 134 -11.92 7.59 37.91
C LEU A 134 -12.91 7.28 36.78
N ASP A 135 -13.68 6.20 36.90
CA ASP A 135 -14.53 5.63 35.84
C ASP A 135 -13.76 5.45 34.51
N LYS A 136 -12.52 4.95 34.58
CA LYS A 136 -11.62 4.83 33.41
C LYS A 136 -11.07 3.43 33.23
N ASN A 137 -11.11 2.94 31.99
CA ASN A 137 -10.45 1.69 31.61
C ASN A 137 -8.93 1.84 31.64
N ILE A 138 -8.27 0.91 32.31
CA ILE A 138 -6.83 0.71 32.23
C ILE A 138 -6.57 -0.19 31.02
N VAL A 139 -5.83 0.33 30.05
CA VAL A 139 -5.58 -0.33 28.78
C VAL A 139 -4.08 -0.38 28.50
N TYR A 140 -3.64 -1.42 27.79
CA TYR A 140 -2.34 -1.41 27.13
C TYR A 140 -2.52 -1.72 25.65
N TYR A 141 -1.54 -1.28 24.86
CA TYR A 141 -1.47 -1.58 23.44
C TYR A 141 -0.32 -2.52 23.17
N LYS A 142 -0.57 -3.49 22.30
CA LYS A 142 0.46 -4.33 21.71
C LYS A 142 0.29 -4.32 20.20
N TYR A 143 1.40 -4.34 19.49
CA TYR A 143 1.36 -4.68 18.08
C TYR A 143 1.93 -6.07 17.82
N TYR A 144 1.47 -6.66 16.73
CA TYR A 144 1.82 -7.99 16.28
C TYR A 144 2.23 -7.95 14.82
N GLU A 145 3.30 -8.67 14.50
CA GLU A 145 3.71 -8.97 13.14
C GLU A 145 2.81 -10.09 12.63
N VAL A 146 2.01 -9.76 11.61
CA VAL A 146 0.99 -10.63 11.06
C VAL A 146 1.21 -10.88 9.58
N VAL A 147 0.71 -12.01 9.09
CA VAL A 147 0.49 -12.25 7.66
C VAL A 147 -0.98 -11.97 7.37
N ILE A 148 -1.23 -11.10 6.39
CA ILE A 148 -2.58 -10.74 5.94
C ILE A 148 -2.83 -11.24 4.51
N ASP A 149 -4.08 -11.53 4.19
CA ASP A 149 -4.56 -11.77 2.83
C ASP A 149 -4.93 -10.46 2.10
N LEU A 150 -5.39 -10.58 0.85
CA LEU A 150 -5.74 -9.45 -0.02
C LEU A 150 -6.93 -8.61 0.48
N ASP A 151 -7.71 -9.14 1.42
CA ASP A 151 -8.84 -8.45 2.06
C ASP A 151 -8.41 -7.80 3.40
N GLY A 152 -7.15 -7.99 3.79
CA GLY A 152 -6.60 -7.48 5.05
C GLY A 152 -6.90 -8.38 6.24
N THR A 153 -7.43 -9.59 6.02
CA THR A 153 -7.70 -10.55 7.09
C THR A 153 -6.40 -11.13 7.60
N VAL A 154 -6.21 -11.12 8.93
CA VAL A 154 -5.05 -11.74 9.58
C VAL A 154 -5.18 -13.27 9.53
N GLU A 155 -4.22 -13.93 8.88
CA GLU A 155 -4.15 -15.39 8.84
C GLU A 155 -3.22 -15.95 9.90
N TYR A 156 -2.10 -15.26 10.17
CA TYR A 156 -1.06 -15.77 11.05
C TYR A 156 -0.39 -14.68 11.88
N TYR A 157 -0.09 -15.02 13.14
CA TYR A 157 0.73 -14.21 14.04
C TYR A 157 2.15 -14.76 14.08
N LEU A 158 3.11 -13.96 13.63
CA LEU A 158 4.52 -14.34 13.57
C LEU A 158 5.27 -14.08 14.88
N ASN A 159 4.73 -13.21 15.75
CA ASN A 159 5.30 -12.89 17.06
C ASN A 159 4.22 -12.96 18.17
N PRO A 160 3.66 -14.13 18.51
CA PRO A 160 2.45 -14.25 19.35
C PRO A 160 2.53 -13.60 20.74
N ALA A 161 3.71 -13.29 21.27
CA ALA A 161 3.87 -12.51 22.50
C ALA A 161 3.44 -11.03 22.37
N GLY A 162 3.47 -10.51 21.14
CA GLY A 162 3.30 -9.10 20.79
C GLY A 162 4.42 -8.21 21.33
N VAL A 163 4.44 -6.97 20.86
CA VAL A 163 5.35 -5.93 21.35
C VAL A 163 4.51 -4.83 22.01
N ASN A 164 4.81 -4.52 23.28
CA ASN A 164 4.15 -3.42 23.97
C ASN A 164 4.50 -2.10 23.28
N VAL A 165 3.49 -1.24 23.10
CA VAL A 165 3.66 0.08 22.49
C VAL A 165 2.82 1.10 23.24
N VAL A 166 3.32 2.34 23.29
CA VAL A 166 2.57 3.50 23.76
C VAL A 166 2.07 4.22 22.51
N VAL A 167 0.75 4.24 22.32
CA VAL A 167 0.12 4.84 21.13
C VAL A 167 -0.12 6.32 21.40
N ASP A 168 0.96 7.08 21.37
CA ASP A 168 0.98 8.52 21.54
C ASP A 168 2.12 9.09 20.71
N LYS A 169 1.87 10.22 20.02
CA LYS A 169 2.83 10.83 19.08
C LYS A 169 4.18 11.17 19.70
N GLU A 170 4.24 11.40 21.01
CA GLU A 170 5.50 11.71 21.70
C GLU A 170 6.41 10.48 21.80
N PHE A 171 5.80 9.29 21.91
CA PHE A 171 6.47 8.01 22.08
C PHE A 171 6.59 7.21 20.77
N LEU A 172 5.59 7.29 19.89
CA LEU A 172 5.52 6.60 18.61
C LEU A 172 5.64 7.61 17.47
N ARG A 173 6.82 8.23 17.36
CA ARG A 173 7.11 9.27 16.36
C ARG A 173 7.26 8.75 14.94
N GLN A 174 7.63 7.48 14.81
CA GLN A 174 7.84 6.80 13.53
C GLN A 174 7.17 5.44 13.55
N PRO A 175 6.70 4.94 12.38
CA PRO A 175 6.18 3.59 12.24
C PRO A 175 7.20 2.57 12.78
N PRO A 176 6.80 1.60 13.62
CA PRO A 176 7.67 0.50 13.99
C PRO A 176 8.04 -0.31 12.75
N THR A 177 9.24 -0.88 12.71
CA THR A 177 9.67 -1.68 11.56
C THR A 177 9.13 -3.11 11.65
N ILE A 178 8.78 -3.67 10.50
CA ILE A 178 8.48 -5.11 10.38
C ILE A 178 9.82 -5.84 10.44
N ALA A 179 10.02 -6.70 11.45
CA ALA A 179 11.25 -7.45 11.62
C ALA A 179 11.22 -8.80 10.88
N ALA A 180 10.02 -9.29 10.57
CA ALA A 180 9.75 -10.48 9.80
C ALA A 180 10.14 -10.29 8.34
N LYS A 181 10.57 -11.39 7.74
CA LYS A 181 10.87 -11.52 6.31
C LYS A 181 10.17 -12.75 5.79
N ARG A 182 9.50 -12.61 4.66
CA ARG A 182 9.04 -13.78 3.91
C ARG A 182 10.22 -14.40 3.18
N LEU A 183 10.34 -15.72 3.23
CA LEU A 183 11.34 -16.49 2.50
C LEU A 183 10.73 -17.31 1.36
N SER A 184 9.50 -17.80 1.55
CA SER A 184 8.67 -18.45 0.53
C SER A 184 7.20 -18.35 0.94
N ASP A 185 6.29 -18.98 0.19
CA ASP A 185 4.84 -18.90 0.46
C ASP A 185 4.46 -19.32 1.88
N HIS A 186 5.15 -20.31 2.44
CA HIS A 186 4.83 -20.90 3.75
C HIS A 186 5.99 -20.79 4.73
N LEU A 187 7.01 -19.97 4.46
CA LEU A 187 8.20 -19.87 5.30
C LEU A 187 8.57 -18.40 5.56
N TYR A 188 8.68 -18.07 6.84
CA TYR A 188 8.96 -16.72 7.32
C TYR A 188 10.12 -16.76 8.30
N ALA A 189 10.96 -15.72 8.30
CA ALA A 189 12.02 -15.51 9.27
C ALA A 189 11.67 -14.31 10.15
N VAL A 190 11.71 -14.46 11.47
CA VAL A 190 11.37 -13.40 12.43
C VAL A 190 12.53 -13.20 13.37
N LYS A 191 12.87 -11.94 13.69
CA LYS A 191 13.86 -11.66 14.74
C LYS A 191 13.21 -11.68 16.11
N ASN A 192 13.85 -12.34 17.06
CA ASN A 192 13.49 -12.21 18.47
C ASN A 192 14.14 -10.98 19.11
N LYS A 193 13.81 -10.73 20.38
CA LYS A 193 14.35 -9.61 21.19
C LYS A 193 15.88 -9.58 21.30
N ASN A 194 16.55 -10.72 21.08
CA ASN A 194 18.01 -10.85 21.12
C ASN A 194 18.64 -10.71 19.72
N ASN A 195 17.90 -10.16 18.74
CA ASN A 195 18.33 -10.02 17.34
C ASN A 195 18.68 -11.34 16.64
N LYS A 196 18.20 -12.49 17.15
CA LYS A 196 18.40 -13.81 16.54
C LYS A 196 17.18 -14.18 15.70
N TRP A 197 17.44 -14.86 14.57
CA TRP A 197 16.39 -15.31 13.65
C TRP A 197 15.71 -16.59 14.15
N SER A 198 14.41 -16.69 13.90
CA SER A 198 13.62 -17.91 14.03
C SER A 198 12.86 -18.13 12.74
N LEU A 199 12.81 -19.37 12.27
CA LEU A 199 12.07 -19.76 11.07
C LEU A 199 10.70 -20.29 11.49
N ILE A 200 9.65 -19.74 10.87
CA ILE A 200 8.26 -20.12 11.09
C ILE A 200 7.75 -20.70 9.79
N LYS A 201 7.39 -21.98 9.82
CA LYS A 201 6.71 -22.67 8.73
C LYS A 201 5.21 -22.64 8.99
N LEU A 202 4.47 -22.04 8.08
CA LEU A 202 3.00 -22.01 8.11
C LEU A 202 2.47 -23.28 7.43
N LYS A 203 1.28 -23.71 7.83
CA LYS A 203 0.64 -24.94 7.32
C LYS A 203 -0.38 -24.62 6.25
#